data_AF-A0A662L2Y8-F1
#
_entry.id   AF-A0A662L2Y8-F1
#
_cell.length_a   1.000
_cell.length_b   1.000
_cell.length_c   1.000
_cell.angle_alpha   90.00
_cell.angle_beta   90.00
_cell.angle_gamma   90.00
#
_symmetry.space_group_name_H-M   'P 1'
#
loop_
_entity.id
_entity.type
_entity.pdbx_description
1 polymer ?
#
loop_
_entity_poly.entity_id
_entity_poly.type
_entity_poly.pdbx_seq_one_letter_code
_entity_poly.pdbx_strand_id
1 'polypeptide(L)'
;MIWMLGAIVILQAITRKKEGEKLWAVYGEVAKELGLAEREEVMAGYGFPDVVGEIKGRKTFIHPIVGKGGGGLPKTAFAVEHKIKFNGKIMITTTKPLKMVPRSFRHKLTLANPYGKDWAFLVSGQSKEDIKVVAELFSGDALGLLSKIVHRNNEDFLYFFLESGIAILYTLDWENDKENLKNNLLDTLKLVEIMEANAPYLDPKIKSELFVRAEGKSLSKARDMFLSATLIPLGVIILVFLAPTVSDIWSMAVVVSIGLLVILIGTTRIYAAMFMKKPTSGSEGHF
;
A
#
# COMPACT_ATOMS: atom_id res chain seq x y z
N MET A 1 -27.72 22.01 11.32
CA MET A 1 -26.58 22.03 10.37
C MET A 1 -25.41 21.12 10.80
N ILE A 2 -24.93 21.21 12.05
CA ILE A 2 -23.84 20.33 12.58
C ILE A 2 -24.23 18.83 12.56
N TRP A 3 -25.47 18.49 12.92
CA TRP A 3 -25.96 17.10 12.89
C TRP A 3 -25.99 16.47 11.48
N MET A 4 -26.25 17.27 10.44
CA MET A 4 -26.20 16.81 9.04
C MET A 4 -24.76 16.53 8.58
N LEU A 5 -23.81 17.37 8.97
CA LEU A 5 -22.39 17.13 8.68
C LEU A 5 -21.89 15.87 9.40
N GLY A 6 -22.31 15.66 10.66
CA GLY A 6 -22.02 14.42 11.40
C GLY A 6 -22.58 13.18 10.71
N ALA A 7 -23.84 13.21 10.27
CA ALA A 7 -24.46 12.10 9.54
C ALA A 7 -23.76 11.79 8.22
N ILE A 8 -23.36 12.82 7.45
CA ILE A 8 -22.61 12.65 6.19
C ILE A 8 -21.25 12.00 6.44
N VAL A 9 -20.53 12.42 7.47
CA VAL A 9 -19.22 11.83 7.83
C VAL A 9 -19.36 10.36 8.26
N ILE A 10 -20.40 10.02 9.04
CA ILE A 10 -20.67 8.64 9.46
C ILE A 10 -21.06 7.77 8.27
N LEU A 11 -21.95 8.24 7.39
CA LEU A 11 -22.31 7.54 6.14
C LEU A 11 -21.07 7.30 5.26
N GLN A 12 -20.23 8.31 5.07
CA GLN A 12 -18.96 8.16 4.34
C GLN A 12 -18.03 7.12 4.98
N ALA A 13 -17.95 7.07 6.31
CA ALA A 13 -17.13 6.09 7.02
C ALA A 13 -17.68 4.65 6.84
N ILE A 14 -18.99 4.47 6.91
CA ILE A 14 -19.65 3.16 6.70
C ILE A 14 -19.44 2.68 5.27
N THR A 15 -19.66 3.56 4.28
CA THR A 15 -19.48 3.24 2.86
C THR A 15 -18.03 2.81 2.58
N ARG A 16 -17.06 3.57 3.08
CA ARG A 16 -15.63 3.23 2.94
C ARG A 16 -15.28 1.88 3.57
N LYS A 17 -15.85 1.56 4.73
CA LYS A 17 -15.63 0.26 5.37
C LYS A 17 -16.18 -0.87 4.50
N LYS A 18 -17.40 -0.73 3.98
CA LYS A 18 -18.06 -1.75 3.16
C LYS A 18 -17.38 -1.96 1.80
N GLU A 19 -16.94 -0.89 1.16
CA GLU A 19 -16.11 -0.96 -0.06
C GLU A 19 -14.79 -1.64 0.24
N GLY A 20 -14.20 -1.33 1.40
CA GLY A 20 -13.01 -1.95 1.91
C GLY A 20 -13.05 -3.45 2.14
N GLU A 21 -14.13 -3.94 2.76
CA GLU A 21 -14.32 -5.37 3.03
C GLU A 21 -14.37 -6.18 1.73
N LYS A 22 -14.97 -5.63 0.66
CA LYS A 22 -15.00 -6.28 -0.67
C LYS A 22 -13.62 -6.35 -1.30
N LEU A 23 -12.88 -5.24 -1.26
CA LEU A 23 -11.51 -5.20 -1.75
C LEU A 23 -10.64 -6.20 -1.00
N TRP A 24 -10.73 -6.22 0.32
CA TRP A 24 -9.91 -7.12 1.13
C TRP A 24 -10.21 -8.60 0.86
N ALA A 25 -11.47 -8.98 0.60
CA ALA A 25 -11.79 -10.35 0.19
C ALA A 25 -11.00 -10.77 -1.06
N VAL A 26 -10.90 -9.89 -2.05
CA VAL A 26 -10.12 -10.14 -3.28
C VAL A 26 -8.62 -10.26 -2.97
N TYR A 27 -8.08 -9.38 -2.14
CA TYR A 27 -6.67 -9.40 -1.76
C TYR A 27 -6.30 -10.65 -0.96
N GLY A 28 -7.15 -11.06 0.00
CA GLY A 28 -6.94 -12.27 0.80
C GLY A 28 -7.01 -13.54 -0.04
N GLU A 29 -7.89 -13.58 -1.05
CA GLU A 29 -7.91 -14.68 -2.03
C GLU A 29 -6.62 -14.76 -2.83
N VAL A 30 -6.12 -13.64 -3.36
CA VAL A 30 -4.84 -13.62 -4.09
C VAL A 30 -3.67 -13.95 -3.17
N ALA A 31 -3.69 -13.45 -1.93
CA ALA A 31 -2.67 -13.76 -0.93
C ALA A 31 -2.60 -15.27 -0.68
N LYS A 32 -3.75 -15.91 -0.45
CA LYS A 32 -3.84 -17.36 -0.25
C LYS A 32 -3.37 -18.15 -1.45
N GLU A 33 -3.75 -17.75 -2.67
CA GLU A 33 -3.32 -18.43 -3.90
C GLU A 33 -1.82 -18.33 -4.16
N LEU A 34 -1.20 -17.21 -3.79
CA LEU A 34 0.21 -16.95 -4.04
C LEU A 34 1.11 -17.27 -2.83
N GLY A 35 0.54 -17.78 -1.73
CA GLY A 35 1.28 -18.11 -0.51
C GLY A 35 1.82 -16.88 0.23
N LEU A 36 1.16 -15.72 0.07
CA LEU A 36 1.49 -14.49 0.79
C LEU A 36 0.74 -14.43 2.13
N ALA A 37 1.32 -13.73 3.09
CA ALA A 37 0.74 -13.48 4.40
C ALA A 37 0.10 -12.09 4.48
N GLU A 38 -1.08 -12.03 5.07
CA GLU A 38 -1.74 -10.77 5.40
C GLU A 38 -1.12 -10.16 6.66
N ARG A 39 -0.95 -8.84 6.65
CA ARG A 39 -0.41 -8.08 7.78
C ARG A 39 -1.39 -7.03 8.28
N GLU A 40 -2.25 -7.47 9.18
CA GLU A 40 -3.24 -6.64 9.88
C GLU A 40 -2.62 -5.51 10.72
N GLU A 41 -1.34 -5.65 11.10
CA GLU A 41 -0.61 -4.66 11.92
C GLU A 41 -0.14 -3.42 11.13
N VAL A 42 -0.01 -3.53 9.81
CA VAL A 42 0.35 -2.39 8.93
C VAL A 42 -0.90 -2.07 8.12
N MET A 43 -1.70 -1.16 8.68
CA MET A 43 -2.87 -0.67 7.95
C MET A 43 -2.44 0.49 7.06
N ALA A 44 -2.16 0.15 5.81
CA ALA A 44 -2.04 1.12 4.74
C ALA A 44 -3.41 1.78 4.50
N GLY A 45 -3.41 2.86 3.72
CA GLY A 45 -4.55 3.76 3.57
C GLY A 45 -5.92 3.06 3.52
N TYR A 46 -6.93 3.68 4.16
CA TYR A 46 -8.29 3.17 4.45
C TYR A 46 -8.40 2.12 5.56
N GLY A 47 -7.30 1.62 6.13
CA GLY A 47 -7.36 0.64 7.21
C GLY A 47 -7.24 -0.80 6.73
N PHE A 48 -6.51 -1.05 5.64
CA PHE A 48 -6.34 -2.40 5.07
C PHE A 48 -4.95 -2.97 5.34
N PRO A 49 -4.85 -4.29 5.60
CA PRO A 49 -3.58 -4.96 5.76
C PRO A 49 -2.76 -4.92 4.48
N ASP A 50 -1.45 -4.77 4.64
CA ASP A 50 -0.51 -5.13 3.57
C ASP A 50 -0.56 -6.64 3.33
N VAL A 51 -0.40 -7.07 2.08
CA VAL A 51 -0.13 -8.48 1.76
C VAL A 51 1.36 -8.59 1.48
N VAL A 52 2.08 -9.41 2.24
CA VAL A 52 3.53 -9.55 2.12
C VAL A 52 3.96 -11.01 2.08
N GLY A 53 5.08 -11.28 1.44
CA GLY A 53 5.67 -12.61 1.46
C GLY A 53 6.79 -12.72 0.47
N GLU A 54 7.02 -13.95 0.03
CA GLU A 54 8.07 -14.26 -0.93
C GLU A 54 7.49 -15.07 -2.08
N ILE A 55 7.74 -14.62 -3.31
CA ILE A 55 7.36 -15.36 -4.51
C ILE A 55 8.63 -15.60 -5.32
N LYS A 56 8.90 -16.88 -5.63
CA LYS A 56 10.11 -17.31 -6.36
C LYS A 56 11.42 -16.75 -5.79
N GLY A 57 11.59 -16.74 -4.46
CA GLY A 57 12.84 -16.23 -3.87
C GLY A 57 12.89 -14.72 -3.66
N ARG A 58 11.81 -13.98 -3.95
CA ARG A 58 11.79 -12.51 -3.95
C ARG A 58 10.75 -11.97 -3.00
N LYS A 59 11.17 -11.05 -2.13
CA LYS A 59 10.22 -10.33 -1.29
C LYS A 59 9.26 -9.54 -2.16
N THR A 60 8.00 -9.68 -1.80
CA THR A 60 6.89 -9.12 -2.54
C THR A 60 5.93 -8.49 -1.55
N PHE A 61 5.40 -7.31 -1.88
CA PHE A 61 4.27 -6.76 -1.17
C PHE A 61 3.22 -6.18 -2.11
N ILE A 62 1.96 -6.29 -1.69
CA ILE A 62 0.83 -5.56 -2.25
C ILE A 62 0.40 -4.55 -1.20
N HIS A 63 0.47 -3.27 -1.54
CA HIS A 63 0.17 -2.16 -0.65
C HIS A 63 -1.00 -1.34 -1.21
N PRO A 64 -2.18 -1.36 -0.55
CA PRO A 64 -3.30 -0.50 -0.91
C PRO A 64 -3.06 0.95 -0.44
N ILE A 65 -3.32 1.93 -1.30
CA ILE A 65 -3.00 3.35 -1.09
C ILE A 65 -4.26 4.21 -1.24
N VAL A 66 -4.44 5.15 -0.30
CA VAL A 66 -5.43 6.24 -0.43
C VAL A 66 -4.86 7.36 -1.30
N GLY A 67 -5.59 7.78 -2.34
CA GLY A 67 -5.38 9.09 -2.95
C GLY A 67 -5.62 10.20 -1.92
N LYS A 68 -4.61 11.01 -1.59
CA LYS A 68 -4.78 12.18 -0.70
C LYS A 68 -5.94 13.05 -1.20
N GLY A 69 -7.02 13.11 -0.42
CA GLY A 69 -8.17 14.00 -0.64
C GLY A 69 -9.45 13.25 -1.02
N GLY A 70 -10.33 13.05 -0.03
CA GLY A 70 -11.80 13.04 -0.13
C GLY A 70 -12.55 12.08 -1.06
N GLY A 71 -12.01 11.73 -2.23
CA GLY A 71 -12.67 10.98 -3.30
C GLY A 71 -11.70 10.55 -4.41
N GLY A 72 -10.42 10.34 -4.09
CA GLY A 72 -9.47 9.75 -5.03
C GLY A 72 -9.77 8.27 -5.23
N LEU A 73 -9.78 7.83 -6.49
CA LEU A 73 -9.83 6.41 -6.86
C LEU A 73 -8.75 5.65 -6.08
N PRO A 74 -9.06 4.42 -5.62
CA PRO A 74 -8.12 3.67 -4.84
C PRO A 74 -6.93 3.27 -5.71
N LYS A 75 -5.76 3.19 -5.07
CA LYS A 75 -4.47 2.95 -5.72
C LYS A 75 -3.87 1.67 -5.16
N THR A 76 -3.34 0.81 -6.03
CA THR A 76 -2.58 -0.36 -5.59
C THR A 76 -1.12 -0.21 -5.99
N ALA A 77 -0.22 -0.57 -5.07
CA ALA A 77 1.21 -0.68 -5.32
C ALA A 77 1.64 -2.14 -5.20
N PHE A 78 2.19 -2.70 -6.29
CA PHE A 78 2.82 -4.01 -6.30
C PHE A 78 4.32 -3.82 -6.27
N ALA A 79 4.96 -4.23 -5.18
CA ALA A 79 6.38 -4.08 -5.04
C ALA A 79 7.10 -5.42 -5.00
N VAL A 80 8.23 -5.47 -5.67
CA VAL A 80 9.04 -6.67 -5.84
C VAL A 80 10.50 -6.31 -5.62
N GLU A 81 11.19 -7.15 -4.84
CA GLU A 81 12.62 -7.04 -4.59
C GLU A 81 13.44 -7.42 -5.83
N HIS A 82 14.47 -6.61 -6.09
CA HIS A 82 15.43 -6.85 -7.15
C HIS A 82 16.86 -6.55 -6.72
N LYS A 83 17.83 -7.01 -7.50
CA LYS A 83 19.27 -6.91 -7.23
C LYS A 83 19.97 -5.80 -8.00
N ILE A 84 19.22 -5.01 -8.76
CA ILE A 84 19.75 -3.91 -9.55
C ILE A 84 20.03 -2.70 -8.65
N LYS A 85 21.21 -2.09 -8.80
CA LYS A 85 21.61 -0.89 -8.07
C LYS A 85 21.32 0.35 -8.91
N PHE A 86 20.65 1.32 -8.30
CA PHE A 86 20.41 2.66 -8.84
C PHE A 86 20.91 3.72 -7.86
N ASN A 87 21.44 4.84 -8.37
CA ASN A 87 21.90 5.95 -7.54
C ASN A 87 20.76 6.90 -7.16
N GLY A 88 19.69 6.92 -7.95
CA GLY A 88 18.50 7.71 -7.69
C GLY A 88 17.20 6.91 -7.86
N LYS A 89 16.10 7.66 -7.81
CA LYS A 89 14.76 7.14 -8.06
C LYS A 89 14.38 7.35 -9.52
N ILE A 90 13.78 6.35 -10.12
CA ILE A 90 13.40 6.36 -11.54
C ILE A 90 11.90 6.11 -11.63
N MET A 91 11.23 6.91 -12.44
CA MET A 91 9.81 6.78 -12.73
C MET A 91 9.61 6.60 -14.23
N ILE A 92 8.81 5.60 -14.58
CA ILE A 92 8.40 5.28 -15.94
C ILE A 92 6.89 5.47 -16.01
N THR A 93 6.44 6.40 -16.84
CA THR A 93 5.02 6.72 -17.04
C THR A 93 4.69 6.71 -18.53
N THR A 94 3.42 6.64 -18.90
CA THR A 94 3.00 6.95 -20.28
C THR A 94 3.26 8.43 -20.59
N THR A 95 3.29 8.82 -21.86
CA THR A 95 3.53 10.20 -22.30
C THR A 95 2.48 11.23 -21.84
N LYS A 96 1.33 10.80 -21.29
CA LYS A 96 0.43 11.72 -20.59
C LYS A 96 1.14 12.14 -19.28
N PRO A 97 1.57 13.41 -19.14
CA PRO A 97 2.39 13.79 -18.00
C PRO A 97 1.56 13.80 -16.71
N LEU A 98 1.93 12.95 -15.75
CA LEU A 98 1.52 13.17 -14.36
C LEU A 98 2.21 14.44 -13.85
N LYS A 99 1.46 15.35 -13.20
CA LYS A 99 2.01 16.58 -12.58
C LYS A 99 3.06 16.31 -11.47
N MET A 100 3.31 15.04 -11.13
CA MET A 100 4.13 14.59 -9.98
C MET A 100 5.58 14.21 -10.32
N VAL A 101 6.07 14.42 -11.55
CA VAL A 101 7.40 13.94 -11.96
C VAL A 101 8.54 14.90 -11.54
N PRO A 102 9.52 14.45 -10.72
CA PRO A 102 10.73 15.23 -10.39
C PRO A 102 11.58 15.56 -11.64
N ARG A 103 12.17 16.76 -11.68
CA ARG A 103 12.52 17.49 -12.92
C ARG A 103 14.00 17.48 -13.36
N SER A 104 14.84 16.50 -13.01
CA SER A 104 16.26 16.56 -13.39
C SER A 104 16.55 16.07 -14.81
N PHE A 105 16.15 14.85 -15.17
CA PHE A 105 16.44 14.27 -16.49
C PHE A 105 15.26 13.47 -17.02
N ARG A 106 15.03 13.53 -18.34
CA ARG A 106 13.94 12.83 -19.03
C ARG A 106 14.46 12.13 -20.28
N HIS A 107 14.00 10.90 -20.48
CA HIS A 107 14.27 10.12 -21.69
C HIS A 107 12.99 9.45 -22.18
N LYS A 108 12.76 9.46 -23.49
CA LYS A 108 11.58 8.85 -24.11
C LYS A 108 11.95 7.47 -24.61
N LEU A 109 11.41 6.42 -24.01
CA LEU A 109 11.44 5.07 -24.59
C LEU A 109 10.24 4.93 -25.51
N THR A 110 10.47 4.52 -26.75
CA THR A 110 9.38 4.26 -27.71
C THR A 110 9.41 2.79 -28.04
N LEU A 111 8.31 2.10 -27.80
CA LEU A 111 8.12 0.74 -28.28
C LEU A 111 7.28 0.81 -29.56
N ALA A 112 7.71 0.08 -30.60
CA ALA A 112 6.82 -0.29 -31.70
C ALA A 112 5.73 -1.19 -31.12
N ASN A 113 4.51 -0.65 -30.98
CA ASN A 113 3.44 -1.38 -30.30
C ASN A 113 2.85 -2.44 -31.25
N PRO A 114 2.88 -3.74 -30.92
CA PRO A 114 2.19 -4.77 -31.71
C PRO A 114 0.66 -4.62 -31.71
N TYR A 115 0.10 -3.77 -30.85
CA TYR A 115 -1.33 -3.48 -30.69
C TYR A 115 -1.76 -2.09 -31.24
N GLY A 116 -0.95 -1.48 -32.12
CA GLY A 116 -1.38 -0.38 -33.00
C GLY A 116 -0.80 1.00 -32.70
N LYS A 117 -1.05 1.58 -31.51
CA LYS A 117 -0.51 2.92 -31.15
C LYS A 117 0.79 2.80 -30.37
N ASP A 118 1.89 3.33 -30.89
CA ASP A 118 3.17 3.32 -30.18
C ASP A 118 3.03 3.89 -28.76
N TRP A 119 3.32 3.05 -27.76
CA TRP A 119 3.42 3.52 -26.39
C TRP A 119 4.78 4.18 -26.22
N ALA A 120 4.73 5.48 -26.02
CA ALA A 120 5.88 6.23 -25.58
C ALA A 120 5.87 6.29 -24.05
N PHE A 121 6.96 5.82 -23.46
CA PHE A 121 7.21 5.92 -22.04
C PHE A 121 8.14 7.07 -21.75
N LEU A 122 7.78 7.87 -20.76
CA LEU A 122 8.66 8.88 -20.20
C LEU A 122 9.37 8.29 -19.00
N VAL A 123 10.69 8.17 -19.11
CA VAL A 123 11.60 7.82 -18.02
C VAL A 123 12.11 9.11 -17.41
N SER A 124 11.98 9.26 -16.11
CA SER A 124 12.52 10.40 -15.36
C SER A 124 13.34 9.93 -14.18
N GLY A 125 14.48 10.56 -13.95
CA GLY A 125 15.42 10.15 -12.90
C GLY A 125 16.35 11.26 -12.42
N GLN A 126 17.08 10.97 -11.35
CA GLN A 126 18.02 11.90 -10.70
C GLN A 126 19.45 11.85 -11.28
N SER A 127 19.83 10.76 -11.94
CA SER A 127 21.13 10.57 -12.60
C SER A 127 20.93 10.24 -14.09
N LYS A 128 21.82 10.75 -14.94
CA LYS A 128 21.81 10.47 -16.39
C LYS A 128 22.28 9.04 -16.67
N GLU A 129 23.22 8.55 -15.88
CA GLU A 129 23.76 7.19 -15.94
C GLU A 129 22.67 6.17 -15.64
N ASP A 130 21.91 6.39 -14.56
CA ASP A 130 20.78 5.54 -14.19
C ASP A 130 19.71 5.47 -15.29
N ILE A 131 19.41 6.60 -15.95
CA ILE A 131 18.46 6.63 -17.08
C ILE A 131 18.98 5.82 -18.28
N LYS A 132 20.29 5.85 -18.54
CA LYS A 132 20.89 5.05 -19.60
C LYS A 132 20.74 3.55 -19.30
N VAL A 133 21.03 3.15 -18.05
CA VAL A 133 20.84 1.77 -17.60
C VAL A 133 19.39 1.34 -17.80
N VAL A 134 18.40 2.19 -17.50
CA VAL A 134 16.98 1.86 -17.71
C VAL A 134 16.64 1.59 -19.18
N ALA A 135 17.23 2.30 -20.13
CA ALA A 135 17.01 2.01 -21.54
C ALA A 135 17.51 0.60 -21.93
N GLU A 136 18.59 0.14 -21.30
CA GLU A 136 19.12 -1.22 -21.51
C GLU A 136 18.24 -2.28 -20.81
N LEU A 137 17.80 -2.00 -19.56
CA LEU A 137 16.91 -2.88 -18.80
C LEU A 137 15.56 -3.11 -19.49
N PHE A 138 15.00 -2.03 -20.06
CA PHE A 138 13.73 -2.04 -20.81
C PHE A 138 13.96 -2.16 -22.31
N SER A 139 14.79 -3.13 -22.72
CA SER A 139 14.94 -3.54 -24.11
C SER A 139 14.22 -4.86 -24.36
N GLY A 140 13.79 -5.08 -25.61
CA GLY A 140 13.15 -6.34 -26.04
C GLY A 140 11.95 -6.74 -25.19
N ASP A 141 12.04 -7.92 -24.58
CA ASP A 141 10.96 -8.58 -23.82
C ASP A 141 10.46 -7.77 -22.63
N ALA A 142 11.34 -7.03 -21.94
CA ALA A 142 10.95 -6.21 -20.78
C ALA A 142 10.00 -5.09 -21.21
N LEU A 143 10.31 -4.42 -22.32
CA LEU A 143 9.48 -3.34 -22.85
C LEU A 143 8.17 -3.87 -23.44
N GLY A 144 8.20 -5.04 -24.10
CA GLY A 144 7.00 -5.75 -24.54
C GLY A 144 6.06 -6.11 -23.39
N LEU A 145 6.61 -6.62 -22.28
CA LEU A 145 5.83 -6.95 -21.08
C LEU A 145 5.26 -5.69 -20.42
N LEU A 146 6.03 -4.60 -20.31
CA LEU A 146 5.52 -3.33 -19.80
C LEU A 146 4.36 -2.80 -20.67
N SER A 147 4.48 -2.91 -22.00
CA SER A 147 3.40 -2.53 -22.92
C SER A 147 2.15 -3.40 -22.73
N LYS A 148 2.31 -4.70 -22.47
CA LYS A 148 1.19 -5.61 -22.15
C LYS A 148 0.49 -5.20 -20.84
N ILE A 149 1.25 -4.83 -19.81
CA ILE A 149 0.71 -4.32 -18.54
C ILE A 149 -0.08 -3.04 -18.79
N VAL A 150 0.52 -2.07 -19.50
CA VAL A 150 -0.13 -0.79 -19.79
C VAL A 150 -1.38 -0.97 -20.64
N HIS A 151 -1.35 -1.84 -21.65
CA HIS A 151 -2.52 -2.11 -22.48
C HIS A 151 -3.68 -2.72 -21.70
N ARG A 152 -3.39 -3.70 -20.82
CA ARG A 152 -4.41 -4.34 -19.98
C ARG A 152 -5.07 -3.37 -19.02
N ASN A 153 -4.27 -2.48 -18.42
CA ASN A 153 -4.76 -1.54 -17.41
C ASN A 153 -5.21 -0.21 -18.02
N ASN A 154 -4.92 0.07 -19.30
CA ASN A 154 -5.32 1.27 -20.02
C ASN A 154 -5.11 2.58 -19.21
N GLU A 155 -6.17 3.29 -18.83
CA GLU A 155 -6.11 4.56 -18.08
C GLU A 155 -5.75 4.35 -16.60
N ASP A 156 -5.78 3.11 -16.13
CA ASP A 156 -5.52 2.74 -14.75
C ASP A 156 -4.03 2.47 -14.47
N PHE A 157 -3.20 2.38 -15.51
CA PHE A 157 -1.74 2.39 -15.31
C PHE A 157 -1.29 3.79 -14.90
N LEU A 158 -0.70 3.91 -13.72
CA LEU A 158 -0.16 5.18 -13.22
C LEU A 158 1.31 5.34 -13.62
N TYR A 159 2.18 4.54 -13.01
CA TYR A 159 3.61 4.56 -13.28
C TYR A 159 4.28 3.30 -12.73
N PHE A 160 5.44 2.99 -13.29
CA PHE A 160 6.38 2.01 -12.75
C PHE A 160 7.55 2.75 -12.12
N PHE A 161 7.87 2.40 -10.89
CA PHE A 161 8.88 3.06 -10.08
C PHE A 161 10.02 2.12 -9.76
N LEU A 162 11.25 2.63 -9.82
CA LEU A 162 12.47 1.89 -9.54
C LEU A 162 13.36 2.66 -8.57
N GLU A 163 13.90 1.92 -7.62
CA GLU A 163 14.93 2.35 -6.68
C GLU A 163 15.82 1.14 -6.37
N SER A 164 17.01 1.38 -5.84
CA SER A 164 17.88 0.32 -5.34
C SER A 164 17.12 -0.70 -4.47
N GLY A 165 17.08 -1.95 -4.93
CA GLY A 165 16.43 -3.04 -4.20
C GLY A 165 14.92 -3.20 -4.39
N ILE A 166 14.24 -2.35 -5.19
CA ILE A 166 12.79 -2.40 -5.30
C ILE A 166 12.25 -1.84 -6.64
N ALA A 167 11.34 -2.61 -7.24
CA ALA A 167 10.47 -2.18 -8.32
C ALA A 167 9.04 -2.09 -7.81
N ILE A 168 8.30 -1.04 -8.18
CA ILE A 168 6.91 -0.84 -7.77
C ILE A 168 6.03 -0.49 -8.97
N LEU A 169 5.01 -1.31 -9.25
CA LEU A 169 3.95 -0.99 -10.20
C LEU A 169 2.80 -0.31 -9.47
N TYR A 170 2.41 0.89 -9.91
CA TYR A 170 1.25 1.62 -9.39
C TYR A 170 0.10 1.61 -10.38
N THR A 171 -1.11 1.35 -9.87
CA THR A 171 -2.35 1.32 -10.66
C THR A 171 -3.55 1.94 -9.93
N LEU A 172 -4.69 2.10 -10.63
CA LEU A 172 -5.96 2.67 -10.15
C LEU A 172 -7.17 1.73 -10.36
N ASP A 173 -8.22 1.87 -9.56
CA ASP A 173 -9.63 1.56 -9.87
C ASP A 173 -10.07 0.13 -10.29
N TRP A 174 -9.18 -0.87 -10.41
CA TRP A 174 -9.57 -2.25 -10.80
C TRP A 174 -9.43 -3.30 -9.69
N GLU A 175 -9.26 -2.86 -8.46
CA GLU A 175 -8.82 -3.64 -7.30
C GLU A 175 -9.82 -4.72 -6.82
N ASN A 176 -11.02 -4.74 -7.41
CA ASN A 176 -12.04 -5.76 -7.21
C ASN A 176 -11.90 -6.95 -8.20
N ASP A 177 -11.01 -6.87 -9.19
CA ASP A 177 -10.73 -7.95 -10.13
C ASP A 177 -9.53 -8.78 -9.66
N LYS A 178 -9.83 -9.96 -9.12
CA LYS A 178 -8.86 -10.95 -8.64
C LYS A 178 -7.84 -11.35 -9.70
N GLU A 179 -8.29 -11.63 -10.92
CA GLU A 179 -7.41 -12.09 -11.99
C GLU A 179 -6.51 -10.95 -12.44
N ASN A 180 -7.03 -9.72 -12.51
CA ASN A 180 -6.19 -8.57 -12.84
C ASN A 180 -5.13 -8.30 -11.75
N LEU A 181 -5.49 -8.39 -10.47
CA LEU A 181 -4.57 -8.25 -9.33
C LEU A 181 -3.44 -9.28 -9.37
N LYS A 182 -3.81 -10.55 -9.54
CA LYS A 182 -2.86 -11.65 -9.66
C LYS A 182 -1.94 -11.48 -10.87
N ASN A 183 -2.51 -11.20 -12.04
CA ASN A 183 -1.73 -11.09 -13.27
C ASN A 183 -0.80 -9.87 -13.25
N ASN A 184 -1.20 -8.74 -12.67
CA ASN A 184 -0.32 -7.57 -12.53
C ASN A 184 0.83 -7.82 -11.55
N LEU A 185 0.59 -8.54 -10.45
CA LEU A 185 1.68 -8.93 -9.56
C LEU A 185 2.67 -9.90 -10.23
N LEU A 186 2.17 -10.95 -10.89
CA LEU A 186 3.00 -11.91 -11.60
C LEU A 186 3.77 -11.31 -12.77
N ASP A 187 3.14 -10.39 -13.52
CA ASP A 187 3.83 -9.66 -14.59
C ASP A 187 4.87 -8.69 -14.02
N THR A 188 4.64 -8.09 -12.86
CA THR A 188 5.64 -7.25 -12.15
C THR A 188 6.86 -8.09 -11.74
N LEU A 189 6.63 -9.28 -11.18
CA LEU A 189 7.69 -10.25 -10.87
C LEU A 189 8.49 -10.65 -12.12
N LYS A 190 7.78 -11.01 -13.20
CA LYS A 190 8.41 -11.39 -14.46
C LYS A 190 9.18 -10.23 -15.11
N LEU A 191 8.67 -9.00 -15.01
CA LEU A 191 9.36 -7.83 -15.49
C LEU A 191 10.68 -7.63 -14.75
N VAL A 192 10.68 -7.76 -13.42
CA VAL A 192 11.91 -7.72 -12.61
C VAL A 192 12.89 -8.83 -13.01
N GLU A 193 12.41 -10.06 -13.25
CA GLU A 193 13.26 -11.17 -13.70
C GLU A 193 13.96 -10.84 -15.03
N ILE A 194 13.23 -10.30 -16.01
CA ILE A 194 13.80 -9.91 -17.31
C ILE A 194 14.77 -8.74 -17.15
N MET A 195 14.42 -7.75 -16.33
CA MET A 195 15.31 -6.61 -16.07
C MET A 195 16.63 -7.06 -15.44
N GLU A 196 16.60 -7.97 -14.46
CA GLU A 196 17.84 -8.50 -13.86
C GLU A 196 18.68 -9.28 -14.87
N ALA A 197 18.04 -10.02 -15.78
CA ALA A 197 18.75 -10.72 -16.85
C ALA A 197 19.43 -9.76 -17.83
N ASN A 198 18.85 -8.57 -18.04
CA ASN A 198 19.40 -7.50 -18.88
C ASN A 198 20.39 -6.58 -18.12
N ALA A 199 20.50 -6.71 -16.79
CA ALA A 199 21.27 -5.77 -16.00
C ALA A 199 22.78 -6.01 -16.17
N PRO A 200 23.59 -4.95 -16.39
CA PRO A 200 25.03 -5.10 -16.52
C PRO A 200 25.72 -5.52 -15.21
N TYR A 201 25.09 -5.23 -14.07
CA TYR A 201 25.60 -5.57 -12.75
C TYR A 201 24.45 -5.83 -11.76
N LEU A 202 24.61 -6.86 -10.94
CA LEU A 202 23.68 -7.24 -9.88
C LEU A 202 24.40 -7.23 -8.53
N ASP A 203 23.76 -6.67 -7.51
CA ASP A 203 24.21 -6.72 -6.12
C ASP A 203 23.21 -7.52 -5.27
N PRO A 204 23.52 -8.77 -4.90
CA PRO A 204 22.61 -9.61 -4.12
C PRO A 204 22.46 -9.12 -2.66
N LYS A 205 23.31 -8.18 -2.21
CA LYS A 205 23.24 -7.63 -0.84
C LYS A 205 22.36 -6.39 -0.77
N ILE A 206 21.91 -5.85 -1.91
CA ILE A 206 21.05 -4.68 -1.93
C ILE A 206 19.70 -5.01 -1.31
N LYS A 207 19.22 -4.14 -0.42
CA LYS A 207 17.91 -4.26 0.22
C LYS A 207 17.24 -2.90 0.23
N SER A 208 15.97 -2.85 -0.17
CA SER A 208 15.20 -1.62 -0.05
C SER A 208 14.84 -1.34 1.41
N GLU A 209 14.95 -0.07 1.82
CA GLU A 209 14.43 0.38 3.11
C GLU A 209 12.94 0.07 3.29
N LEU A 210 12.16 0.00 2.21
CA LEU A 210 10.74 -0.36 2.28
C LEU A 210 10.55 -1.80 2.75
N PHE A 211 11.33 -2.74 2.21
CA PHE A 211 11.32 -4.13 2.68
C PHE A 211 11.88 -4.25 4.10
N VAL A 212 12.90 -3.47 4.46
CA VAL A 212 13.44 -3.45 5.82
C VAL A 212 12.42 -2.91 6.83
N ARG A 213 11.66 -1.86 6.48
CA ARG A 213 10.58 -1.32 7.31
C ARG A 213 9.38 -2.25 7.37
N ALA A 214 9.05 -2.92 6.27
CA ALA A 214 8.08 -4.00 6.30
C ALA A 214 8.56 -5.11 7.27
N GLU A 215 9.83 -5.49 7.26
CA GLU A 215 10.34 -6.50 8.20
C GLU A 215 10.44 -6.01 9.66
N GLY A 216 10.67 -4.71 9.87
CA GLY A 216 10.91 -4.09 11.17
C GLY A 216 9.68 -3.44 11.83
N LYS A 217 9.10 -4.14 12.82
CA LYS A 217 8.30 -3.63 13.96
C LYS A 217 7.05 -2.76 13.66
N SER A 218 5.88 -3.41 13.74
CA SER A 218 4.74 -3.04 14.60
C SER A 218 4.56 -1.54 14.88
N LEU A 219 4.05 -0.81 13.89
CA LEU A 219 3.41 0.50 14.10
C LEU A 219 2.06 0.35 14.85
N SER A 220 1.56 -0.89 15.01
CA SER A 220 0.37 -1.22 15.80
C SER A 220 0.47 -0.69 17.23
N LYS A 221 1.62 -0.83 17.89
CA LYS A 221 1.80 -0.37 19.27
C LYS A 221 1.70 1.16 19.41
N ALA A 222 2.23 1.91 18.44
CA ALA A 222 2.15 3.37 18.43
C ALA A 222 0.74 3.88 18.08
N ARG A 223 0.05 3.22 17.15
CA ARG A 223 -1.34 3.53 16.78
C ARG A 223 -2.32 3.23 17.91
N ASP A 224 -2.16 2.09 18.58
CA ASP A 224 -3.03 1.70 19.68
C ASP A 224 -2.79 2.59 20.91
N MET A 225 -1.54 3.01 21.15
CA MET A 225 -1.24 4.04 22.15
C MET A 225 -1.85 5.40 21.77
N PHE A 226 -1.79 5.83 20.50
CA PHE A 226 -2.34 7.11 20.05
C PHE A 226 -3.87 7.16 20.11
N LEU A 227 -4.55 6.10 19.64
CA LEU A 227 -6.01 5.99 19.73
C LEU A 227 -6.49 5.93 21.17
N SER A 228 -5.76 5.25 22.05
CA SER A 228 -6.12 5.20 23.47
C SER A 228 -5.84 6.52 24.18
N ALA A 229 -4.75 7.20 23.84
CA ALA A 229 -4.42 8.54 24.34
C ALA A 229 -5.39 9.63 23.88
N THR A 230 -6.19 9.40 22.84
CA THR A 230 -7.19 10.35 22.33
C THR A 230 -8.62 10.00 22.77
N LEU A 231 -8.98 8.71 22.79
CA LEU A 231 -10.31 8.26 23.22
C LEU A 231 -10.55 8.42 24.73
N ILE A 232 -9.54 8.19 25.56
CA ILE A 232 -9.67 8.33 27.02
C ILE A 232 -9.96 9.79 27.42
N PRO A 233 -9.20 10.81 26.95
CA PRO A 233 -9.54 12.20 27.21
C PRO A 233 -10.89 12.61 26.63
N LEU A 234 -11.29 12.08 25.47
CA LEU A 234 -12.59 12.38 24.87
C LEU A 234 -13.75 11.87 25.74
N GLY A 235 -13.63 10.65 26.29
CA GLY A 235 -14.60 10.11 27.25
C GLY A 235 -14.68 10.95 28.52
N VAL A 236 -13.54 11.42 29.02
CA VAL A 236 -13.48 12.33 30.19
C VAL A 236 -14.10 13.69 29.87
N ILE A 237 -13.85 14.27 28.70
CA ILE A 237 -14.45 15.54 28.26
C ILE A 237 -15.98 15.42 28.16
N ILE A 238 -16.48 14.31 27.59
CA ILE A 238 -17.92 14.05 27.51
C ILE A 238 -18.53 14.00 28.92
N LEU A 239 -17.89 13.31 29.86
CA LEU A 239 -18.37 13.22 31.24
C LEU A 239 -18.31 14.58 31.97
N VAL A 240 -17.25 15.36 31.80
CA VAL A 240 -17.04 16.62 32.55
C VAL A 240 -17.90 17.76 32.00
N PHE A 241 -18.05 17.87 30.69
CA PHE A 241 -18.70 19.03 30.07
C PHE A 241 -20.15 18.79 29.67
N LEU A 242 -20.56 17.55 29.36
CA LEU A 242 -21.94 17.26 28.95
C LEU A 242 -22.81 16.76 30.10
N ALA A 243 -22.26 16.15 31.15
CA ALA A 243 -23.07 15.72 32.30
C ALA A 243 -23.79 16.88 33.04
N PRO A 244 -23.20 18.10 33.20
CA PRO A 244 -23.88 19.20 33.89
C PRO A 244 -24.97 19.90 33.07
N THR A 245 -24.98 19.72 31.74
CA THR A 245 -25.90 20.42 30.84
C THR A 245 -27.17 19.63 30.55
N VAL A 246 -27.29 18.43 31.10
CA VAL A 246 -28.39 17.50 30.87
C VAL A 246 -29.28 17.47 32.13
N SER A 247 -30.50 17.99 32.01
CA SER A 247 -31.44 18.16 33.14
C SER A 247 -32.24 16.91 33.50
N ASP A 248 -32.31 15.92 32.60
CA ASP A 248 -33.06 14.68 32.81
C ASP A 248 -32.11 13.53 33.17
N ILE A 249 -32.43 12.83 34.26
CA ILE A 249 -31.73 11.66 34.80
C ILE A 249 -31.51 10.59 33.73
N TRP A 250 -32.48 10.36 32.83
CA TRP A 250 -32.34 9.37 31.76
C TRP A 250 -31.29 9.76 30.74
N SER A 251 -31.26 11.03 30.37
CA SER A 251 -30.27 11.55 29.43
C SER A 251 -28.87 11.59 30.07
N MET A 252 -28.79 11.86 31.37
CA MET A 252 -27.53 11.81 32.12
C MET A 252 -26.97 10.38 32.20
N ALA A 253 -27.84 9.40 32.45
CA ALA A 253 -27.47 7.98 32.45
C ALA A 253 -26.92 7.53 31.08
N VAL A 254 -27.49 8.02 29.98
CA VAL A 254 -27.00 7.74 28.62
C VAL A 254 -25.62 8.38 28.38
N VAL A 255 -25.43 9.65 28.74
CA VAL A 255 -24.12 10.34 28.58
C VAL A 255 -23.03 9.66 29.40
N VAL A 256 -23.34 9.27 30.64
CA VAL A 256 -22.40 8.55 31.52
C VAL A 256 -22.06 7.17 30.95
N SER A 257 -23.07 6.44 30.47
CA SER A 257 -22.87 5.12 29.86
C SER A 257 -22.00 5.18 28.60
N ILE A 258 -22.19 6.18 27.75
CA ILE A 258 -21.36 6.39 26.54
C ILE A 258 -19.92 6.75 26.93
N GLY A 259 -19.73 7.65 27.89
CA GLY A 259 -18.40 8.03 28.38
C GLY A 259 -17.63 6.84 28.96
N LEU A 260 -18.29 6.03 29.80
CA LEU A 260 -17.69 4.81 30.37
C LEU A 260 -17.39 3.76 29.31
N LEU A 261 -18.25 3.58 28.30
CA LEU A 261 -18.02 2.66 27.19
C LEU A 261 -16.76 3.06 26.39
N VAL A 262 -16.57 4.35 26.10
CA VAL A 262 -15.39 4.86 25.39
C VAL A 262 -14.10 4.61 26.20
N ILE A 263 -14.13 4.83 27.52
CA ILE A 263 -13.00 4.55 28.42
C ILE A 263 -12.71 3.04 28.48
N LEU A 264 -13.75 2.20 28.57
CA LEU A 264 -13.61 0.76 28.62
C LEU A 264 -12.98 0.21 27.32
N ILE A 265 -13.42 0.69 26.15
CA ILE A 265 -12.85 0.31 24.85
C ILE A 265 -11.38 0.72 24.78
N GLY A 266 -11.04 1.94 25.21
CA GLY A 266 -9.66 2.43 25.25
C GLY A 266 -8.76 1.58 26.15
N THR A 267 -9.20 1.32 27.39
CA THR A 267 -8.42 0.55 28.38
C THR A 267 -8.26 -0.92 28.01
N THR A 268 -9.30 -1.57 27.47
CA THR A 268 -9.24 -2.97 27.02
C THR A 268 -8.24 -3.14 25.88
N ARG A 269 -8.13 -2.17 24.97
CA ARG A 269 -7.14 -2.19 23.89
C ARG A 269 -5.71 -1.98 24.39
N ILE A 270 -5.50 -1.06 25.34
CA ILE A 270 -4.18 -0.92 26.00
C ILE A 270 -3.79 -2.23 26.69
N TYR A 271 -4.73 -2.88 27.38
CA TYR A 271 -4.48 -4.13 28.09
C TYR A 271 -4.13 -5.27 27.13
N ALA A 272 -4.88 -5.42 26.03
CA ALA A 272 -4.56 -6.39 24.97
C ALA A 272 -3.17 -6.15 24.35
N ALA A 273 -2.81 -4.89 24.11
CA ALA A 273 -1.50 -4.51 23.56
C ALA A 273 -0.33 -4.72 24.54
N MET A 274 -0.57 -4.70 25.85
CA MET A 274 0.46 -4.94 26.88
C MET A 274 0.65 -6.42 27.20
N PHE A 275 -0.41 -7.24 27.11
CA PHE A 275 -0.40 -8.61 27.63
C PHE A 275 -0.41 -9.73 26.58
N MET A 276 -0.58 -9.42 25.28
CA MET A 276 -0.26 -10.38 24.23
C MET A 276 1.26 -10.52 24.07
N LYS A 277 1.90 -11.31 24.94
CA LYS A 277 3.22 -11.88 24.67
C LYS A 277 3.11 -12.73 23.40
N LYS A 278 4.03 -12.53 22.44
CA LYS A 278 4.22 -13.46 21.31
C LYS A 278 4.24 -14.90 21.84
N PRO A 279 3.56 -15.86 21.20
CA PRO A 279 3.93 -17.25 21.41
C PRO A 279 5.41 -17.36 21.01
N THR A 280 6.23 -17.74 21.97
CA THR A 280 7.61 -18.16 21.73
C THR A 280 7.55 -19.33 20.77
N SER A 281 7.91 -19.11 19.51
CA SER A 281 8.20 -20.17 18.55
C SER A 281 9.43 -20.93 19.07
N GLY A 282 9.18 -21.96 19.88
CA GLY A 282 10.14 -22.98 20.27
C GLY A 282 10.07 -24.19 19.32
N SER A 283 11.21 -24.88 19.22
CA SER A 283 11.59 -25.98 18.31
C SER A 283 11.89 -25.49 16.88
N GLU A 284 13.15 -25.37 16.44
CA GLU A 284 14.28 -26.30 16.57
C GLU A 284 13.85 -27.75 16.35
N GLY A 285 13.76 -28.12 15.07
CA GLY A 285 13.82 -29.50 14.62
C GLY A 285 15.04 -29.65 13.73
N HIS A 286 16.13 -30.16 14.32
CA HIS A 286 17.18 -30.86 13.60
C HIS A 286 16.54 -32.00 12.78
N PHE A 287 16.84 -32.05 11.47
CA PHE A 287 17.33 -33.20 10.70
C PHE A 287 17.54 -32.78 9.24
#